data_AF-A0AAV8GFP1-F1
#
_entry.id   AF-A0AAV8GFP1-F1
#
_cell.length_a   1.000
_cell.length_b   1.000
_cell.length_c   1.000
_cell.angle_alpha   90.00
_cell.angle_beta   90.00
_cell.angle_gamma   90.00
#
_symmetry.space_group_name_H-M   'P 1'
#
loop_
_entity.id
_entity.type
_entity.pdbx_description
1 polymer ?
#
loop_
_entity_poly.entity_id
_entity_poly.type
_entity_poly.pdbx_seq_one_letter_code
_entity_poly.pdbx_strand_id
1 'polypeptide(L)'
;MASLLRAPLSSRISKLSDKESVDTPFAKSLISINDRRMKQCKSLSTGLTVRGLNQSNRGHLAKASKDSMDIESTTVAENKVVGRNQGIGGVEVLKNRFLEFKESNYLSNSKHYEKLAEAQEPKYFVIACCDSRVCPTKILGLQPGESFTVRNIANLVPPYEHGPSETTSAVEFASTFSSIRDIIVIGHSRCGGINALMRNSGDNGKCIEGWLSVAKSARITTEAAYGYLSFEKQCQHCEMESVNSSLLNLLTYPCIEKKVTEGVLNLHGGYYNFVDCSFEYWTLDYRPELEGGSKYGFKNHSVWR
;
A
#
# COMPACT_ATOMS: atom_id res chain seq x y z
N MET A 1 15.73 18.99 14.77
CA MET A 1 14.94 19.41 13.60
C MET A 1 13.61 18.67 13.59
N ALA A 2 12.60 19.25 14.25
CA ALA A 2 11.22 18.77 14.27
C ALA A 2 10.32 20.00 14.43
N SER A 3 9.81 20.52 13.31
CA SER A 3 8.77 21.57 13.29
C SER A 3 8.19 21.72 11.88
N LEU A 4 7.60 20.64 11.37
CA LEU A 4 6.58 20.74 10.33
C LEU A 4 5.45 19.81 10.79
N LEU A 5 4.22 20.28 10.66
CA LEU A 5 2.96 19.70 11.17
C LEU A 5 2.53 20.17 12.56
N ARG A 6 2.28 21.49 12.66
CA ARG A 6 1.16 22.07 13.43
C ARG A 6 0.92 23.48 12.92
N ALA A 7 -0.13 23.68 12.14
CA ALA A 7 -0.66 25.02 11.85
C ALA A 7 -2.13 25.06 12.31
N PRO A 8 -2.46 25.86 13.35
CA PRO A 8 -3.85 26.18 13.65
C PRO A 8 -4.28 27.41 12.83
N LEU A 9 -5.48 27.33 12.26
CA LEU A 9 -6.18 28.45 11.65
C LEU A 9 -6.52 29.51 12.70
N SER A 10 -6.06 30.75 12.49
CA SER A 10 -6.58 31.91 13.20
C SER A 10 -6.58 33.14 12.28
N SER A 11 -7.76 33.72 12.16
CA SER A 11 -8.12 34.96 11.50
C SER A 11 -7.33 36.18 11.98
N ARG A 12 -6.80 37.00 11.05
CA ARG A 12 -6.67 38.45 11.25
C ARG A 12 -6.64 39.19 9.92
N ILE A 13 -7.66 40.03 9.73
CA ILE A 13 -7.78 41.05 8.70
C ILE A 13 -6.89 42.23 9.10
N SER A 14 -5.99 42.67 8.23
CA SER A 14 -5.55 44.06 8.17
C SER A 14 -5.08 44.42 6.77
N LYS A 15 -5.71 45.47 6.22
CA LYS A 15 -5.46 46.12 4.93
C LYS A 15 -4.00 46.55 4.79
N LEU A 16 -3.46 46.46 3.58
CA LEU A 16 -2.46 47.40 3.03
C LEU A 16 -2.49 47.31 1.50
N SER A 17 -2.15 48.45 0.90
CA SER A 17 -2.57 48.99 -0.39
C SER A 17 -1.57 48.77 -1.52
N ASP A 18 -2.13 48.79 -2.74
CA ASP A 18 -1.60 49.23 -4.04
C ASP A 18 -0.39 48.53 -4.71
N LYS A 19 -0.76 47.96 -5.87
CA LYS A 19 -0.09 47.98 -7.18
C LYS A 19 1.31 47.38 -7.30
N GLU A 20 1.37 46.21 -7.96
CA GLU A 20 2.14 46.03 -9.19
C GLU A 20 1.67 44.77 -9.94
N SER A 21 1.48 44.93 -11.25
CA SER A 21 1.06 43.93 -12.23
C SER A 21 2.28 43.27 -12.87
N VAL A 22 2.28 41.95 -13.09
CA VAL A 22 2.70 41.26 -14.35
C VAL A 22 2.39 39.75 -14.25
N ASP A 23 1.49 39.33 -15.14
CA ASP A 23 1.31 38.07 -15.91
C ASP A 23 1.78 36.69 -15.41
N THR A 24 0.79 35.79 -15.25
CA THR A 24 0.91 34.33 -15.28
C THR A 24 0.16 33.75 -16.50
N PRO A 25 0.72 32.82 -17.30
CA PRO A 25 -0.03 32.16 -18.36
C PRO A 25 -0.53 30.79 -17.87
N PHE A 26 -1.81 30.69 -17.53
CA PHE A 26 -2.53 29.42 -17.57
C PHE A 26 -3.81 29.59 -18.39
N ALA A 27 -3.85 28.89 -19.51
CA ALA A 27 -4.92 28.90 -20.49
C ALA A 27 -6.26 28.50 -19.86
N LYS A 28 -7.28 29.33 -20.07
CA LYS A 28 -8.68 29.03 -19.78
C LYS A 28 -9.29 28.29 -20.97
N SER A 29 -9.57 27.00 -20.85
CA SER A 29 -10.51 26.31 -21.73
C SER A 29 -11.90 26.32 -21.08
N LEU A 30 -12.82 27.11 -21.64
CA LEU A 30 -14.24 27.14 -21.31
C LEU A 30 -14.94 25.97 -22.01
N ILE A 31 -15.51 25.04 -21.23
CA ILE A 31 -16.49 24.06 -21.73
C ILE A 31 -17.86 24.74 -21.69
N SER A 32 -18.53 24.87 -22.84
CA SER A 32 -19.91 25.35 -22.93
C SER A 32 -20.86 24.16 -23.13
N ILE A 33 -22.02 24.20 -22.47
CA ILE A 33 -23.14 23.28 -22.70
C ILE A 33 -24.40 24.14 -22.87
N ASN A 34 -25.07 23.99 -24.01
CA ASN A 34 -26.41 24.50 -24.34
C ASN A 34 -26.67 26.00 -24.12
N ASP A 35 -25.91 26.83 -24.86
CA ASP A 35 -26.37 28.07 -25.49
C ASP A 35 -27.25 29.03 -24.66
N ARG A 36 -26.87 29.31 -23.40
CA ARG A 36 -27.34 30.48 -22.65
C ARG A 36 -26.23 31.11 -21.81
N ARG A 37 -25.99 32.41 -21.99
CA ARG A 37 -25.07 33.23 -21.18
C ARG A 37 -25.60 33.38 -19.75
N MET A 38 -24.91 32.81 -18.77
CA MET A 38 -25.18 33.06 -17.35
C MET A 38 -24.34 34.24 -16.86
N LYS A 39 -25.03 35.30 -16.40
CA LYS A 39 -24.42 36.40 -15.64
C LYS A 39 -24.00 35.89 -14.26
N GLN A 40 -22.86 36.42 -13.80
CA GLN A 40 -22.19 36.19 -12.52
C GLN A 40 -23.16 36.02 -11.34
N CYS A 41 -23.10 34.88 -10.64
CA CYS A 41 -23.85 34.68 -9.39
C CYS A 41 -22.90 34.16 -8.31
N LYS A 42 -22.75 34.94 -7.22
CA LYS A 42 -22.07 34.55 -5.99
C LYS A 42 -22.96 33.53 -5.28
N SER A 43 -22.47 32.31 -4.98
CA SER A 43 -23.19 31.41 -4.08
C SER A 43 -22.91 31.78 -2.64
N LEU A 44 -23.94 32.29 -1.97
CA LEU A 44 -24.06 32.31 -0.52
C LEU A 44 -24.92 31.12 -0.12
N SER A 45 -24.51 30.47 0.97
CA SER A 45 -25.19 29.38 1.68
C SER A 45 -26.65 29.71 2.00
N THR A 46 -27.56 28.78 1.71
CA THR A 46 -28.74 28.47 2.53
C THR A 46 -29.41 27.21 2.01
N GLY A 47 -29.75 26.29 2.93
CA GLY A 47 -30.32 24.97 2.62
C GLY A 47 -31.70 25.02 1.98
N LEU A 48 -32.00 23.99 1.21
CA LEU A 48 -33.34 23.77 0.65
C LEU A 48 -33.90 22.45 1.19
N THR A 49 -34.96 22.57 1.98
CA THR A 49 -35.87 21.47 2.35
C THR A 49 -37.03 21.51 1.38
N VAL A 50 -37.34 20.40 0.70
CA VAL A 50 -38.54 20.31 -0.16
C VAL A 50 -39.55 19.37 0.52
N ARG A 51 -40.70 19.94 0.91
CA ARG A 51 -41.91 19.25 1.37
C ARG A 51 -43.09 19.69 0.49
N GLY A 52 -43.95 18.73 0.11
CA GLY A 52 -45.32 18.94 -0.42
C GLY A 52 -45.45 18.77 -1.95
N LEU A 53 -45.96 17.62 -2.44
CA LEU A 53 -47.39 17.28 -2.68
C LEU A 53 -47.98 17.91 -3.96
N ASN A 54 -48.29 17.09 -4.97
CA ASN A 54 -49.69 16.86 -5.37
C ASN A 54 -49.90 15.72 -6.37
N GLN A 55 -51.10 15.16 -6.28
CA GLN A 55 -51.68 13.95 -6.87
C GLN A 55 -51.90 14.02 -8.40
N SER A 56 -51.84 12.87 -9.09
CA SER A 56 -53.06 12.17 -9.54
C SER A 56 -52.79 10.98 -10.48
N ASN A 57 -53.58 9.93 -10.21
CA ASN A 57 -54.21 8.98 -11.13
C ASN A 57 -53.58 7.61 -11.47
N ARG A 58 -54.41 6.61 -11.09
CA ARG A 58 -54.63 5.25 -11.62
C ARG A 58 -53.57 4.21 -11.24
N GLY A 59 -53.83 3.17 -10.44
CA GLY A 59 -55.06 2.54 -9.96
C GLY A 59 -54.99 1.06 -10.32
N HIS A 60 -54.71 0.17 -9.37
CA HIS A 60 -55.07 -1.25 -9.43
C HIS A 60 -55.20 -1.83 -8.01
N LEU A 61 -56.33 -2.51 -7.81
CA LEU A 61 -56.71 -3.30 -6.63
C LEU A 61 -55.64 -4.33 -6.25
N ALA A 62 -55.35 -4.47 -4.96
CA ALA A 62 -54.84 -5.71 -4.38
C ALA A 62 -55.66 -6.05 -3.13
N LYS A 63 -56.34 -7.19 -3.18
CA LYS A 63 -57.06 -7.82 -2.07
C LYS A 63 -56.07 -8.25 -0.98
N ALA A 64 -56.42 -7.98 0.27
CA ALA A 64 -55.76 -8.59 1.42
C ALA A 64 -56.29 -10.02 1.63
N SER A 65 -55.38 -10.97 1.85
CA SER A 65 -55.69 -12.21 2.56
C SER A 65 -54.56 -12.50 3.54
N LYS A 66 -54.95 -12.79 4.79
CA LYS A 66 -54.12 -13.39 5.83
C LYS A 66 -53.78 -14.83 5.46
N ASP A 67 -52.58 -15.26 5.85
CA ASP A 67 -52.22 -16.54 6.49
C ASP A 67 -50.68 -16.59 6.47
N SER A 68 -49.98 -16.40 7.60
CA SER A 68 -49.64 -17.35 8.68
C SER A 68 -48.14 -17.65 8.60
N MET A 69 -47.56 -17.84 9.79
CA MET A 69 -46.15 -17.98 10.09
C MET A 69 -45.52 -19.20 9.41
N ASP A 70 -44.26 -19.07 8.99
CA ASP A 70 -43.18 -20.01 9.33
C ASP A 70 -41.82 -19.33 9.07
N ILE A 71 -41.02 -19.21 10.14
CA ILE A 71 -39.65 -18.71 10.11
C ILE A 71 -38.75 -19.94 9.99
N GLU A 72 -38.34 -20.26 8.76
CA GLU A 72 -37.17 -21.10 8.53
C GLU A 72 -35.95 -20.21 8.31
N SER A 73 -35.06 -20.21 9.31
CA SER A 73 -33.74 -19.61 9.23
C SER A 73 -32.88 -20.37 8.21
N THR A 74 -32.93 -19.93 6.95
CA THR A 74 -32.03 -20.42 5.92
C THR A 74 -30.79 -19.52 5.87
N THR A 75 -29.66 -20.14 6.18
CA THR A 75 -28.29 -19.61 6.10
C THR A 75 -28.05 -18.74 4.87
N VAL A 76 -27.42 -17.58 5.08
CA VAL A 76 -26.95 -16.68 4.01
C VAL A 76 -25.94 -17.44 3.15
N ALA A 77 -26.41 -17.92 2.01
CA ALA A 77 -25.58 -18.49 0.97
C ALA A 77 -24.68 -17.39 0.39
N GLU A 78 -23.38 -17.69 0.32
CA GLU A 78 -22.39 -16.93 -0.43
C GLU A 78 -22.86 -16.80 -1.88
N ASN A 79 -23.35 -15.61 -2.26
CA ASN A 79 -23.68 -15.34 -3.65
C ASN A 79 -22.40 -15.17 -4.47
N LYS A 80 -21.99 -16.28 -5.06
CA LYS A 80 -21.02 -16.44 -6.13
C LYS A 80 -21.48 -15.66 -7.37
N VAL A 81 -21.10 -14.40 -7.50
CA VAL A 81 -21.22 -13.68 -8.77
C VAL A 81 -20.05 -14.07 -9.68
N VAL A 82 -20.17 -15.24 -10.33
CA VAL A 82 -19.43 -15.53 -11.56
C VAL A 82 -20.39 -15.21 -12.72
N GLY A 83 -20.60 -13.92 -12.94
CA GLY A 83 -21.30 -13.41 -14.11
C GLY A 83 -20.34 -13.23 -15.26
N ARG A 84 -20.63 -13.87 -16.40
CA ARG A 84 -19.95 -13.66 -17.68
C ARG A 84 -20.01 -12.18 -18.08
N ASN A 85 -18.95 -11.43 -17.82
CA ASN A 85 -18.79 -10.06 -18.35
C ASN A 85 -18.30 -10.12 -19.80
N GLN A 86 -19.22 -10.33 -20.75
CA GLN A 86 -18.98 -9.88 -22.12
C GLN A 86 -19.63 -8.50 -22.28
N GLY A 87 -18.80 -7.46 -22.39
CA GLY A 87 -19.22 -6.12 -22.84
C GLY A 87 -19.04 -4.96 -21.85
N ILE A 88 -18.65 -5.18 -20.59
CA ILE A 88 -18.38 -4.09 -19.64
C ILE A 88 -16.92 -3.66 -19.78
N GLY A 89 -16.66 -2.41 -20.18
CA GLY A 89 -15.31 -1.85 -20.27
C GLY A 89 -14.57 -1.93 -18.92
N GLY A 90 -13.26 -2.18 -18.94
CA GLY A 90 -12.48 -2.44 -17.71
C GLY A 90 -12.57 -1.35 -16.64
N VAL A 91 -12.75 -0.09 -17.03
CA VAL A 91 -12.95 1.04 -16.09
C VAL A 91 -14.27 0.93 -15.33
N GLU A 92 -15.35 0.48 -15.97
CA GLU A 92 -16.65 0.34 -15.31
C GLU A 92 -16.63 -0.78 -14.26
N VAL A 93 -15.85 -1.85 -14.51
CA VAL A 93 -15.61 -2.90 -13.51
C VAL A 93 -14.89 -2.33 -12.28
N LEU A 94 -13.89 -1.46 -12.47
CA LEU A 94 -13.20 -0.80 -11.35
C LEU A 94 -14.13 0.12 -10.56
N LYS A 95 -15.00 0.87 -11.26
CA LYS A 95 -16.01 1.72 -10.62
C LYS A 95 -16.97 0.91 -9.76
N ASN A 96 -17.49 -0.21 -10.28
CA ASN A 96 -18.40 -1.06 -9.51
C ASN A 96 -17.73 -1.64 -8.26
N ARG A 97 -16.48 -2.13 -8.39
CA ARG A 97 -15.70 -2.60 -7.24
C ARG A 97 -15.45 -1.52 -6.20
N PHE A 98 -15.22 -0.28 -6.63
CA PHE A 98 -15.06 0.85 -5.70
C PHE A 98 -16.36 1.16 -4.95
N LEU A 99 -17.50 1.13 -5.63
CA LEU A 99 -18.81 1.35 -4.99
C LEU A 99 -19.13 0.23 -3.99
N GLU A 100 -18.82 -1.03 -4.32
CA GLU A 100 -18.95 -2.16 -3.38
C GLU A 100 -18.07 -1.98 -2.13
N PHE A 101 -16.80 -1.58 -2.32
CA PHE A 101 -15.89 -1.26 -1.22
C PHE A 101 -16.42 -0.11 -0.35
N LYS A 102 -16.99 0.93 -0.98
CA LYS A 102 -17.57 2.07 -0.26
C LYS A 102 -18.68 1.60 0.70
N GLU A 103 -19.61 0.78 0.21
CA GLU A 103 -20.73 0.29 1.02
C GLU A 103 -20.28 -0.72 2.09
N SER A 104 -19.44 -1.68 1.71
CA SER A 104 -19.11 -2.86 2.53
C SER A 104 -17.91 -2.67 3.47
N ASN A 105 -17.07 -1.66 3.23
CA ASN A 105 -15.89 -1.39 4.05
C ASN A 105 -15.90 0.03 4.61
N TYR A 106 -16.11 1.05 3.77
CA TYR A 106 -16.00 2.45 4.20
C TYR A 106 -17.17 2.87 5.09
N LEU A 107 -18.41 2.78 4.60
CA LEU A 107 -19.59 3.22 5.34
C LEU A 107 -19.88 2.35 6.57
N SER A 108 -19.65 1.05 6.45
CA SER A 108 -19.81 0.09 7.56
C SER A 108 -18.79 0.29 8.69
N ASN A 109 -17.64 0.91 8.40
CA ASN A 109 -16.62 1.28 9.38
C ASN A 109 -16.38 2.80 9.45
N SER A 110 -17.42 3.61 9.30
CA SER A 110 -17.30 5.08 9.15
C SER A 110 -16.43 5.74 10.23
N LYS A 111 -16.63 5.37 11.51
CA LYS A 111 -15.83 5.89 12.64
C LYS A 111 -14.34 5.61 12.53
N HIS A 112 -13.95 4.50 11.91
CA HIS A 112 -12.54 4.18 11.66
C HIS A 112 -11.95 5.15 10.63
N TYR A 113 -12.65 5.32 9.50
CA TYR A 113 -12.21 6.22 8.44
C TYR A 113 -12.26 7.70 8.84
N GLU A 114 -13.20 8.11 9.68
CA GLU A 114 -13.23 9.46 10.29
C GLU A 114 -11.95 9.73 11.07
N LYS A 115 -11.46 8.75 11.86
CA LYS A 115 -10.17 8.89 12.56
C LYS A 115 -8.99 8.95 11.60
N LEU A 116 -8.98 8.08 10.57
CA LEU A 116 -7.92 8.07 9.57
C LEU A 116 -7.84 9.35 8.73
N ALA A 117 -8.96 10.08 8.60
CA ALA A 117 -9.00 11.35 7.90
C ALA A 117 -8.23 12.47 8.63
N GLU A 118 -8.10 12.38 9.96
CA GLU A 118 -7.37 13.35 10.77
C GLU A 118 -5.85 13.14 10.71
N ALA A 119 -5.40 11.89 10.81
CA ALA A 119 -4.00 11.52 10.75
C ALA A 119 -3.78 10.03 10.44
N GLN A 120 -2.59 9.71 9.92
CA GLN A 120 -2.09 8.33 9.86
C GLN A 120 -1.10 8.06 10.99
N GLU A 121 -1.21 6.89 11.61
CA GLU A 121 -0.29 6.39 12.65
C GLU A 121 0.02 4.91 12.40
N PRO A 122 0.75 4.58 11.31
CA PRO A 122 1.08 3.21 10.97
C PRO A 122 1.93 2.55 12.06
N LYS A 123 1.67 1.28 12.33
CA LYS A 123 2.43 0.45 13.28
C LYS A 123 3.57 -0.31 12.58
N TYR A 124 3.34 -0.64 11.31
CA TYR A 124 4.25 -1.41 10.49
C TYR A 124 4.75 -0.58 9.31
N PHE A 125 5.99 -0.78 8.91
CA PHE A 125 6.47 -0.43 7.57
C PHE A 125 6.69 -1.70 6.77
N VAL A 126 5.95 -1.86 5.67
CA VAL A 126 6.03 -3.06 4.83
C VAL A 126 6.70 -2.74 3.49
N ILE A 127 7.74 -3.50 3.16
CA ILE A 127 8.41 -3.45 1.85
C ILE A 127 8.14 -4.80 1.17
N ALA A 128 7.48 -4.78 0.02
CA ALA A 128 7.07 -6.02 -0.65
C ALA A 128 7.19 -5.94 -2.17
N CYS A 129 6.99 -7.07 -2.84
CA CYS A 129 7.06 -7.11 -4.30
C CYS A 129 5.82 -6.45 -4.95
N CYS A 130 6.00 -5.81 -6.10
CA CYS A 130 4.91 -5.32 -6.95
C CYS A 130 4.15 -6.46 -7.68
N ASP A 131 4.52 -7.72 -7.46
CA ASP A 131 3.83 -8.90 -7.98
C ASP A 131 2.33 -8.86 -7.66
N SER A 132 1.49 -9.06 -8.67
CA SER A 132 0.03 -8.93 -8.55
C SER A 132 -0.61 -9.99 -7.65
N ARG A 133 0.10 -11.08 -7.35
CA ARG A 133 -0.35 -12.16 -6.45
C ARG A 133 -0.01 -11.87 -5.00
N VAL A 134 0.89 -10.91 -4.75
CA VAL A 134 1.39 -10.56 -3.42
C VAL A 134 0.80 -9.23 -2.99
N CYS A 135 -0.21 -9.28 -2.13
CA CYS A 135 -0.82 -8.11 -1.53
C CYS A 135 -0.66 -8.19 -0.01
N PRO A 136 0.36 -7.53 0.57
CA PRO A 136 0.66 -7.63 2.02
C PRO A 136 -0.55 -7.32 2.90
N THR A 137 -1.29 -6.26 2.57
CA THR A 137 -2.51 -5.88 3.29
C THR A 137 -3.53 -7.00 3.33
N LYS A 138 -3.70 -7.74 2.22
CA LYS A 138 -4.65 -8.84 2.14
C LYS A 138 -4.15 -10.10 2.83
N ILE A 139 -2.90 -10.50 2.58
CA ILE A 139 -2.35 -11.76 3.10
C ILE A 139 -2.11 -11.71 4.61
N LEU A 140 -1.83 -10.53 5.17
CA LEU A 140 -1.63 -10.32 6.62
C LEU A 140 -2.87 -9.78 7.33
N GLY A 141 -3.98 -9.54 6.61
CA GLY A 141 -5.23 -9.02 7.19
C GLY A 141 -5.15 -7.59 7.75
N LEU A 142 -4.18 -6.79 7.29
CA LEU A 142 -3.96 -5.42 7.78
C LEU A 142 -5.14 -4.52 7.39
N GLN A 143 -5.57 -3.69 8.34
CA GLN A 143 -6.61 -2.69 8.13
C GLN A 143 -6.02 -1.38 7.58
N PRO A 144 -6.84 -0.52 6.94
CA PRO A 144 -6.42 0.81 6.54
C PRO A 144 -5.82 1.59 7.73
N GLY A 145 -4.65 2.18 7.51
CA GLY A 145 -3.89 2.91 8.53
C GLY A 145 -2.89 2.08 9.34
N GLU A 146 -2.92 0.75 9.28
CA GLU A 146 -2.01 -0.08 10.11
C GLU A 146 -0.59 -0.18 9.56
N SER A 147 -0.41 -0.11 8.24
CA SER A 147 0.89 -0.20 7.60
C SER A 147 1.14 0.95 6.63
N PHE A 148 2.33 1.54 6.74
CA PHE A 148 2.94 2.27 5.64
C PHE A 148 3.57 1.26 4.70
N THR A 149 3.38 1.36 3.39
CA THR A 149 3.78 0.28 2.46
C THR A 149 4.42 0.81 1.20
N VAL A 150 5.57 0.25 0.83
CA VAL A 150 6.21 0.43 -0.49
C VAL A 150 6.27 -0.91 -1.22
N ARG A 151 5.99 -0.89 -2.53
CA ARG A 151 6.06 -2.07 -3.38
C ARG A 151 6.92 -1.81 -4.61
N ASN A 152 7.92 -2.64 -4.83
CA ASN A 152 8.86 -2.54 -5.95
C ASN A 152 9.18 -3.92 -6.52
N ILE A 153 9.99 -4.00 -7.58
CA ILE A 153 10.34 -5.29 -8.19
C ILE A 153 11.26 -6.04 -7.24
N ALA A 154 10.89 -7.26 -6.86
CA ALA A 154 11.66 -8.14 -5.97
C ALA A 154 11.92 -7.58 -4.56
N ASN A 155 11.05 -6.69 -4.03
CA ASN A 155 11.06 -6.24 -2.62
C ASN A 155 12.43 -5.75 -2.12
N LEU A 156 13.17 -5.04 -2.99
CA LEU A 156 14.55 -4.67 -2.73
C LEU A 156 14.63 -3.35 -1.97
N VAL A 157 15.60 -3.27 -1.05
CA VAL A 157 16.01 -2.03 -0.41
C VAL A 157 17.40 -1.66 -0.92
N PRO A 158 17.58 -0.56 -1.66
CA PRO A 158 18.90 -0.07 -2.02
C PRO A 158 19.67 0.36 -0.76
N PRO A 159 21.00 0.12 -0.69
CA PRO A 159 21.86 0.78 0.28
C PRO A 159 21.74 2.30 0.25
N TYR A 160 21.90 2.94 1.40
CA TYR A 160 21.72 4.38 1.58
C TYR A 160 22.62 5.20 0.64
N GLU A 161 23.85 4.75 0.40
CA GLU A 161 24.83 5.43 -0.45
C GLU A 161 24.46 5.48 -1.94
N HIS A 162 23.48 4.68 -2.40
CA HIS A 162 22.99 4.74 -3.78
C HIS A 162 22.14 6.00 -4.06
N GLY A 163 21.78 6.75 -3.02
CA GLY A 163 21.05 8.00 -3.15
C GLY A 163 19.53 7.83 -3.31
N PRO A 164 18.84 8.85 -3.87
CA PRO A 164 17.38 8.90 -3.86
C PRO A 164 16.75 7.90 -4.85
N SER A 165 15.75 7.18 -4.36
CA SER A 165 14.81 6.32 -5.07
C SER A 165 13.46 6.38 -4.34
N GLU A 166 12.41 5.80 -4.90
CA GLU A 166 11.11 5.68 -4.24
C GLU A 166 11.24 4.90 -2.92
N THR A 167 12.12 3.89 -2.86
CA THR A 167 12.30 3.06 -1.68
C THR A 167 13.13 3.78 -0.61
N THR A 168 14.25 4.41 -0.98
CA THR A 168 15.09 5.14 -0.02
C THR A 168 14.33 6.32 0.59
N SER A 169 13.53 7.04 -0.21
CA SER A 169 12.64 8.11 0.25
C SER A 169 11.55 7.59 1.18
N ALA A 170 10.96 6.42 0.88
CA ALA A 170 9.95 5.79 1.73
C ALA A 170 10.55 5.35 3.08
N VAL A 171 11.77 4.83 3.12
CA VAL A 171 12.48 4.47 4.36
C VAL A 171 12.72 5.70 5.23
N GLU A 172 13.23 6.78 4.66
CA GLU A 172 13.43 8.03 5.40
C GLU A 172 12.12 8.60 5.94
N PHE A 173 11.07 8.64 5.11
CA PHE A 173 9.76 9.13 5.55
C PHE A 173 9.14 8.23 6.63
N ALA A 174 9.23 6.92 6.47
CA ALA A 174 8.76 5.94 7.47
C ALA A 174 9.47 6.15 8.83
N SER A 175 10.75 6.53 8.82
CA SER A 175 11.50 6.80 10.05
C SER A 175 10.98 8.01 10.85
N THR A 176 10.16 8.88 10.24
CA THR A 176 9.53 10.02 10.94
C THR A 176 8.36 9.60 11.82
N PHE A 177 7.74 8.44 11.56
CA PHE A 177 6.68 7.90 12.40
C PHE A 177 7.28 7.26 13.66
N SER A 178 6.89 7.76 14.83
CA SER A 178 7.26 7.16 16.12
C SER A 178 6.46 5.89 16.43
N SER A 179 5.30 5.73 15.79
CA SER A 179 4.41 4.57 15.92
C SER A 179 4.93 3.32 15.21
N ILE A 180 5.81 3.47 14.21
CA ILE A 180 6.40 2.33 13.50
C ILE A 180 7.47 1.71 14.39
N ARG A 181 7.21 0.47 14.82
CA ARG A 181 8.11 -0.33 15.66
C ARG A 181 8.72 -1.50 14.90
N ASP A 182 8.10 -1.89 13.79
CA ASP A 182 8.51 -3.07 13.02
C ASP A 182 8.54 -2.75 11.53
N ILE A 183 9.70 -2.97 10.90
CA ILE A 183 9.87 -2.95 9.44
C ILE A 183 9.92 -4.40 8.95
N ILE A 184 9.12 -4.72 7.94
CA ILE A 184 9.00 -6.07 7.40
C ILE A 184 9.30 -6.05 5.90
N VAL A 185 10.32 -6.80 5.48
CA VAL A 185 10.63 -7.05 4.07
C VAL A 185 10.05 -8.40 3.67
N ILE A 186 9.13 -8.42 2.71
CA ILE A 186 8.39 -9.63 2.30
C ILE A 186 8.83 -10.07 0.90
N GLY A 187 9.59 -11.15 0.85
CA GLY A 187 9.86 -11.95 -0.35
C GLY A 187 8.71 -12.90 -0.66
N HIS A 188 8.75 -13.54 -1.82
CA HIS A 188 7.72 -14.49 -2.21
C HIS A 188 8.17 -15.52 -3.23
N SER A 189 7.46 -16.65 -3.27
CA SER A 189 7.69 -17.72 -4.24
C SER A 189 7.52 -17.27 -5.69
N ARG A 190 8.33 -17.81 -6.60
CA ARG A 190 8.23 -17.59 -8.06
C ARG A 190 8.25 -16.11 -8.43
N CYS A 191 9.18 -15.37 -7.82
CA CYS A 191 9.39 -13.96 -8.08
C CYS A 191 10.02 -13.74 -9.47
N GLY A 192 9.31 -13.01 -10.34
CA GLY A 192 9.80 -12.71 -11.68
C GLY A 192 11.10 -11.88 -11.69
N GLY A 193 11.26 -10.96 -10.73
CA GLY A 193 12.48 -10.15 -10.61
C GLY A 193 13.69 -10.98 -10.18
N ILE A 194 13.53 -11.87 -9.20
CA ILE A 194 14.60 -12.78 -8.78
C ILE A 194 14.92 -13.82 -9.85
N ASN A 195 13.90 -14.33 -10.55
CA ASN A 195 14.12 -15.21 -11.70
C ASN A 195 14.98 -14.51 -12.77
N ALA A 196 14.65 -13.26 -13.13
CA ALA A 196 15.42 -12.47 -14.10
C ALA A 196 16.86 -12.20 -13.62
N LEU A 197 17.04 -11.87 -12.33
CA LEU A 197 18.33 -11.70 -11.69
C LEU A 197 19.18 -12.99 -11.79
N MET A 198 18.61 -14.14 -11.45
CA MET A 198 19.31 -15.43 -11.46
C MET A 198 19.66 -15.90 -12.88
N ARG A 199 18.83 -15.60 -13.89
CA ARG A 199 19.15 -15.91 -15.29
C ARG A 199 20.35 -15.10 -15.80
N ASN A 200 20.48 -13.85 -15.35
CA ASN A 200 21.56 -12.94 -15.71
C ASN A 200 21.86 -12.90 -17.24
N SER A 201 20.82 -12.90 -18.08
CA SER A 201 21.01 -13.05 -19.53
C SER A 201 21.56 -11.79 -20.22
N GLY A 202 21.53 -10.63 -19.56
CA GLY A 202 21.91 -9.35 -20.17
C GLY A 202 20.91 -8.80 -21.19
N ASP A 203 19.77 -9.48 -21.34
CA ASP A 203 18.69 -9.10 -22.28
C ASP A 203 17.59 -8.27 -21.59
N ASN A 204 17.77 -7.95 -20.32
CA ASN A 204 16.78 -7.16 -19.59
C ASN A 204 16.94 -5.68 -20.00
N GLY A 205 15.84 -4.92 -19.98
CA GLY A 205 15.94 -3.48 -20.22
C GLY A 205 16.85 -2.81 -19.18
N LYS A 206 17.64 -1.80 -19.59
CA LYS A 206 18.64 -1.10 -18.75
C LYS A 206 18.13 -0.71 -17.35
N CYS A 207 16.88 -0.26 -17.24
CA CYS A 207 16.29 0.11 -15.95
C CYS A 207 16.10 -1.10 -15.03
N ILE A 208 15.70 -2.25 -15.57
CA ILE A 208 15.53 -3.49 -14.81
C ILE A 208 16.89 -4.03 -14.38
N GLU A 209 17.89 -4.00 -15.25
CA GLU A 209 19.26 -4.41 -14.89
C GLU A 209 19.86 -3.53 -13.80
N GLY A 210 19.72 -2.21 -13.94
CA GLY A 210 20.14 -1.25 -12.94
C GLY A 210 19.46 -1.50 -11.60
N TRP A 211 18.14 -1.72 -11.60
CA TRP A 211 17.38 -2.01 -10.38
C TRP A 211 17.78 -3.34 -9.73
N LEU A 212 17.84 -4.42 -10.50
CA LEU A 212 18.17 -5.76 -9.98
C LEU A 212 19.62 -5.86 -9.48
N SER A 213 20.50 -4.93 -9.86
CA SER A 213 21.86 -4.86 -9.33
C SER A 213 21.90 -4.70 -7.79
N VAL A 214 20.85 -4.14 -7.19
CA VAL A 214 20.69 -4.04 -5.72
C VAL A 214 20.70 -5.42 -5.05
N ALA A 215 20.21 -6.45 -5.74
CA ALA A 215 20.16 -7.83 -5.25
C ALA A 215 21.35 -8.69 -5.70
N LYS A 216 22.38 -8.10 -6.32
CA LYS A 216 23.52 -8.84 -6.87
C LYS A 216 24.23 -9.69 -5.81
N SER A 217 24.35 -9.19 -4.58
CA SER A 217 24.93 -9.94 -3.45
C SER A 217 24.14 -11.19 -3.10
N ALA A 218 22.80 -11.13 -3.16
CA ALA A 218 21.94 -12.28 -2.91
C ALA A 218 22.12 -13.37 -3.96
N ARG A 219 22.25 -13.00 -5.24
CA ARG A 219 22.57 -13.94 -6.32
C ARG A 219 23.91 -14.62 -6.08
N ILE A 220 24.98 -13.84 -5.84
CA ILE A 220 26.33 -14.38 -5.64
C ILE A 220 26.36 -15.34 -4.45
N THR A 221 25.74 -14.96 -3.33
CA THR A 221 25.65 -15.80 -2.13
C THR A 221 24.89 -17.10 -2.42
N THR A 222 23.79 -17.00 -3.18
CA THR A 222 22.99 -18.15 -3.57
C THR A 222 23.74 -19.08 -4.52
N GLU A 223 24.41 -18.56 -5.54
CA GLU A 223 25.22 -19.35 -6.49
C GLU A 223 26.36 -20.08 -5.76
N ALA A 224 27.00 -19.42 -4.80
CA ALA A 224 28.07 -20.02 -4.00
C ALA A 224 27.56 -21.13 -3.08
N ALA A 225 26.45 -20.91 -2.37
CA ALA A 225 25.92 -21.86 -1.39
C ALA A 225 25.05 -22.98 -1.99
N TYR A 226 24.35 -22.70 -3.10
CA TYR A 226 23.29 -23.55 -3.65
C TYR A 226 23.40 -23.78 -5.16
N GLY A 227 24.52 -23.42 -5.80
CA GLY A 227 24.72 -23.56 -7.25
C GLY A 227 24.60 -24.99 -7.78
N TYR A 228 24.68 -26.00 -6.90
CA TYR A 228 24.49 -27.41 -7.23
C TYR A 228 23.01 -27.84 -7.33
N LEU A 229 22.07 -27.01 -6.89
CA LEU A 229 20.63 -27.29 -6.96
C LEU A 229 20.04 -26.93 -8.32
N SER A 230 18.80 -27.36 -8.57
CA SER A 230 18.06 -26.96 -9.76
C SER A 230 17.85 -25.44 -9.81
N PHE A 231 17.72 -24.88 -11.01
CA PHE A 231 17.53 -23.45 -11.19
C PHE A 231 16.33 -22.89 -10.40
N GLU A 232 15.22 -23.63 -10.32
CA GLU A 232 14.05 -23.25 -9.53
C GLU A 232 14.38 -23.17 -8.03
N LYS A 233 15.16 -24.13 -7.50
CA LYS A 233 15.60 -24.11 -6.10
C LYS A 233 16.60 -23.01 -5.83
N GLN A 234 17.50 -22.71 -6.76
CA GLN A 234 18.36 -21.54 -6.65
C GLN A 234 17.53 -20.24 -6.60
N CYS A 235 16.51 -20.10 -7.46
CA CYS A 235 15.59 -18.95 -7.39
C CYS A 235 14.91 -18.86 -6.01
N GLN A 236 14.39 -19.97 -5.49
CA GLN A 236 13.76 -20.02 -4.16
C GLN A 236 14.72 -19.54 -3.05
N HIS A 237 15.97 -20.01 -3.05
CA HIS A 237 16.96 -19.56 -2.09
C HIS A 237 17.33 -18.07 -2.27
N CYS A 238 17.46 -17.62 -3.51
CA CYS A 238 17.75 -16.21 -3.81
C CYS A 238 16.58 -15.28 -3.43
N GLU A 239 15.33 -15.75 -3.50
CA GLU A 239 14.17 -14.98 -3.04
C GLU A 239 14.29 -14.66 -1.54
N MET A 240 14.64 -15.64 -0.71
CA MET A 240 14.86 -15.44 0.73
C MET A 240 16.15 -14.65 0.99
N GLU A 241 17.22 -14.90 0.25
CA GLU A 241 18.48 -14.18 0.44
C GLU A 241 18.38 -12.71 0.04
N SER A 242 17.54 -12.37 -0.94
CA SER A 242 17.27 -10.96 -1.28
C SER A 242 16.53 -10.20 -0.18
N VAL A 243 15.70 -10.90 0.61
CA VAL A 243 15.09 -10.35 1.85
C VAL A 243 16.18 -10.06 2.86
N ASN A 244 17.09 -11.02 3.11
CA ASN A 244 18.22 -10.85 4.02
C ASN A 244 19.11 -9.68 3.61
N SER A 245 19.53 -9.61 2.34
CA SER A 245 20.32 -8.49 1.83
C SER A 245 19.60 -7.15 2.01
N SER A 246 18.28 -7.09 1.78
CA SER A 246 17.51 -5.86 1.96
C SER A 246 17.39 -5.45 3.43
N LEU A 247 17.31 -6.40 4.36
CA LEU A 247 17.34 -6.12 5.81
C LEU A 247 18.70 -5.55 6.24
N LEU A 248 19.80 -6.08 5.68
CA LEU A 248 21.13 -5.53 5.94
C LEU A 248 21.29 -4.14 5.32
N ASN A 249 20.72 -3.91 4.14
CA ASN A 249 20.72 -2.59 3.51
C ASN A 249 19.94 -1.56 4.33
N LEU A 250 18.87 -1.94 5.03
CA LEU A 250 18.18 -1.04 5.97
C LEU A 250 19.09 -0.53 7.10
N LEU A 251 20.07 -1.33 7.55
CA LEU A 251 21.06 -0.88 8.54
C LEU A 251 22.09 0.11 7.99
N THR A 252 22.13 0.35 6.66
CA THR A 252 22.98 1.42 6.10
C THR A 252 22.37 2.81 6.27
N TYR A 253 21.08 2.89 6.64
CA TYR A 253 20.37 4.15 6.86
C TYR A 253 20.61 4.61 8.30
N PRO A 254 21.25 5.78 8.53
CA PRO A 254 21.57 6.23 9.89
C PRO A 254 20.35 6.36 10.81
N CYS A 255 19.19 6.73 10.26
CA CYS A 255 17.95 6.84 11.03
C CYS A 255 17.36 5.49 11.44
N ILE A 256 17.65 4.42 10.71
CA ILE A 256 17.17 3.06 10.98
C ILE A 256 18.14 2.36 11.92
N GLU A 257 19.44 2.37 11.59
CA GLU A 257 20.50 1.73 12.39
C GLU A 257 20.44 2.19 13.85
N LYS A 258 20.39 3.51 14.06
CA LYS A 258 20.26 4.08 15.41
C LYS A 258 19.06 3.51 16.17
N LYS A 259 17.89 3.45 15.52
CA LYS A 259 16.64 2.97 16.15
C LYS A 259 16.68 1.47 16.45
N VAL A 260 17.34 0.68 15.60
CA VAL A 260 17.54 -0.75 15.84
C VAL A 260 18.50 -0.96 17.01
N THR A 261 19.62 -0.23 17.04
CA THR A 261 20.61 -0.28 18.12
C THR A 261 20.00 0.13 19.47
N GLU A 262 19.09 1.12 19.49
CA GLU A 262 18.35 1.54 20.68
C GLU A 262 17.21 0.57 21.08
N GLY A 263 16.95 -0.50 20.32
CA GLY A 263 15.87 -1.45 20.57
C GLY A 263 14.46 -0.86 20.38
N VAL A 264 14.34 0.28 19.69
CA VAL A 264 13.06 0.94 19.43
C VAL A 264 12.43 0.50 18.10
N LEU A 265 13.19 -0.16 17.24
CA LEU A 265 12.76 -0.64 15.94
C LEU A 265 13.30 -2.05 15.68
N ASN A 266 12.43 -2.94 15.20
CA ASN A 266 12.80 -4.28 14.78
C ASN A 266 12.75 -4.40 13.26
N LEU A 267 13.64 -5.22 12.70
CA LEU A 267 13.67 -5.54 11.27
C LEU A 267 13.35 -7.03 11.08
N HIS A 268 12.40 -7.32 10.20
CA HIS A 268 11.88 -8.67 9.99
C HIS A 268 11.89 -9.07 8.52
N GLY A 269 12.24 -10.33 8.28
CA GLY A 269 12.09 -10.98 6.99
C GLY A 269 10.82 -11.82 6.97
N GLY A 270 10.13 -11.78 5.83
CA GLY A 270 9.02 -12.67 5.53
C GLY A 270 9.18 -13.29 4.16
N TYR A 271 8.74 -14.53 3.99
CA TYR A 271 8.67 -15.20 2.70
C TYR A 271 7.30 -15.82 2.52
N TYR A 272 6.51 -15.25 1.60
CA TYR A 272 5.17 -15.75 1.27
C TYR A 272 5.23 -16.72 0.09
N ASN A 273 4.93 -17.98 0.35
CA ASN A 273 4.76 -18.98 -0.69
C ASN A 273 3.29 -19.08 -1.10
N PHE A 274 2.91 -18.42 -2.20
CA PHE A 274 1.52 -18.46 -2.68
C PHE A 274 1.15 -19.79 -3.37
N VAL A 275 2.11 -20.70 -3.58
CA VAL A 275 1.83 -22.00 -4.19
C VAL A 275 1.16 -22.93 -3.19
N ASP A 276 1.58 -22.89 -1.92
CA ASP A 276 1.03 -23.72 -0.84
C ASP A 276 0.41 -22.91 0.31
N CYS A 277 0.35 -21.58 0.18
CA CYS A 277 -0.19 -20.66 1.17
C CYS A 277 0.55 -20.66 2.51
N SER A 278 1.86 -20.94 2.51
CA SER A 278 2.70 -20.81 3.71
C SER A 278 3.39 -19.44 3.81
N PHE A 279 3.73 -19.05 5.03
CA PHE A 279 4.49 -17.84 5.31
C PHE A 279 5.65 -18.15 6.27
N GLU A 280 6.89 -17.98 5.82
CA GLU A 280 8.06 -18.06 6.69
C GLU A 280 8.38 -16.66 7.24
N TYR A 281 8.76 -16.58 8.51
CA TYR A 281 9.01 -15.33 9.20
C TYR A 281 10.24 -15.43 10.11
N TRP A 282 11.07 -14.39 10.09
CA TRP A 282 12.26 -14.30 10.95
C TRP A 282 12.59 -12.84 11.31
N THR A 283 13.42 -12.65 12.33
CA THR A 283 13.85 -11.34 12.82
C THR A 283 15.36 -11.18 12.69
N LEU A 284 15.81 -10.04 12.17
CA LEU A 284 17.22 -9.67 12.17
C LEU A 284 17.68 -9.38 13.60
N ASP A 285 18.79 -9.99 13.99
CA ASP A 285 19.45 -9.77 15.27
C ASP A 285 20.74 -8.99 15.03
N TYR A 286 20.72 -7.68 15.31
CA TYR A 286 21.85 -6.79 15.10
C TYR A 286 22.63 -6.58 16.40
N ARG A 287 23.94 -6.84 16.36
CA ARG A 287 24.85 -6.78 17.51
C ARG A 287 26.08 -5.95 17.14
N PRO A 288 25.96 -4.61 17.07
CA PRO A 288 27.02 -3.75 16.56
C PRO A 288 28.31 -3.78 17.40
N GLU A 289 28.17 -4.03 18.72
CA GLU A 289 29.24 -4.02 19.72
C GLU A 289 30.01 -5.34 19.82
N LEU A 290 29.64 -6.38 19.05
CA LEU A 290 30.27 -7.69 19.15
C LEU A 290 31.68 -7.66 18.52
N GLU A 291 32.71 -7.75 19.36
CA GLU A 291 34.10 -7.89 18.93
C GLU A 291 34.41 -9.35 18.57
N GLY A 292 34.73 -9.60 17.30
CA GLY A 292 35.02 -10.93 16.77
C GLY A 292 33.76 -11.76 16.51
N GLY A 293 33.38 -11.92 15.24
CA GLY A 293 32.18 -12.64 14.80
C GLY A 293 31.33 -11.84 13.82
N SER A 294 30.20 -12.40 13.38
CA SER A 294 29.24 -11.66 12.56
C SER A 294 28.48 -10.65 13.42
N LYS A 295 28.43 -9.38 12.97
CA LYS A 295 27.66 -8.30 13.62
C LYS A 295 26.15 -8.45 13.49
N TYR A 296 25.69 -9.43 12.72
CA TYR A 296 24.29 -9.71 12.49
C TYR A 296 24.02 -11.22 12.40
N GLY A 297 22.81 -11.61 12.76
CA GLY A 297 22.27 -12.94 12.55
C GLY A 297 20.76 -12.89 12.37
N PHE A 298 20.13 -14.05 12.20
CA PHE A 298 18.68 -14.17 12.12
C PHE A 298 18.18 -15.09 13.21
N LYS A 299 17.09 -14.69 13.87
CA LYS A 299 16.48 -15.41 14.99
C LYS A 299 14.96 -15.54 14.80
N ASN A 300 14.34 -16.32 15.67
CA ASN A 300 12.89 -16.52 15.73
C ASN A 300 12.30 -16.98 14.39
N HIS A 301 13.02 -17.86 13.67
CA HIS A 301 12.53 -18.42 12.42
C HIS A 301 11.31 -19.30 12.68
N SER A 302 10.20 -19.00 12.02
CA SER A 302 8.93 -19.72 12.15
C SER A 302 8.25 -19.86 10.80
N VAL A 303 7.41 -20.88 10.67
CA VAL A 303 6.62 -21.15 9.46
C VAL A 303 5.16 -21.23 9.85
N TRP A 304 4.32 -20.43 9.19
CA TRP A 304 2.87 -20.40 9.39
C TRP A 304 2.21 -21.16 8.23
N ARG A 305 1.32 -22.10 8.56
CA ARG A 305 0.61 -22.98 7.63
C ARG A 305 -0.87 -23.05 7.98
#